data_AF-A0A842UH50-F1
#
_entry.id   AF-A0A842UH50-F1
#
_cell.length_a   1.000
_cell.length_b   1.000
_cell.length_c   1.000
_cell.angle_alpha   90.00
_cell.angle_beta   90.00
_cell.angle_gamma   90.00
#
_symmetry.space_group_name_H-M   'P 1'
#
loop_
_entity.id
_entity.type
_entity.pdbx_description
1 polymer ?
#
loop_
_entity_poly.entity_id
_entity_poly.type
_entity_poly.pdbx_seq_one_letter_code
_entity_poly.pdbx_strand_id
1 'polypeptide(L)'
;MAINQLPQSEVNTSVSSATLKTEDLLPCFLSVLQEAVEQGFITSQDANKVEELVGEHGELTIEAYDQVTKYKDADPALLSGFWYYTENSQETAGWMLHEDCFDLLNELAPEGTYFGAHPGDGADIGFWQFDEEKDW
;
A
#
# COMPACT_ATOMS: atom_id res chain seq x y z
N MET A 1 -0.88 -16.62 -12.90
CA MET A 1 -0.98 -15.78 -11.69
C MET A 1 -1.32 -16.67 -10.52
N ALA A 2 -0.63 -16.51 -9.39
CA ALA A 2 -0.79 -17.33 -8.19
C ALA A 2 -1.50 -16.55 -7.07
N ILE A 3 -2.27 -15.53 -7.47
CA ILE A 3 -3.10 -14.66 -6.64
C ILE A 3 -4.56 -15.10 -6.79
N ASN A 4 -5.25 -15.27 -5.67
CA ASN A 4 -6.68 -15.53 -5.59
C ASN A 4 -7.38 -14.26 -5.12
N GLN A 5 -8.52 -13.93 -5.72
CA GLN A 5 -9.31 -12.77 -5.33
C GLN A 5 -9.81 -12.87 -3.89
N LEU A 6 -9.85 -11.72 -3.22
CA LEU A 6 -10.41 -11.59 -1.87
C LEU A 6 -11.90 -11.96 -1.83
N PRO A 7 -12.41 -12.35 -0.65
CA PRO A 7 -13.81 -12.68 -0.50
C PRO A 7 -14.69 -11.46 -0.75
N GLN A 8 -15.93 -11.72 -1.15
CA GLN A 8 -16.96 -10.68 -1.39
C GLN A 8 -17.28 -9.81 -0.15
N SER A 9 -16.81 -10.20 1.04
CA SER A 9 -16.90 -9.37 2.25
C SER A 9 -16.03 -8.12 2.20
N GLU A 10 -15.01 -8.10 1.33
CA GLU A 10 -14.09 -6.97 1.16
C GLU A 10 -14.58 -5.95 0.13
N VAL A 11 -15.75 -6.17 -0.47
CA VAL A 11 -16.37 -5.26 -1.43
C VAL A 11 -16.87 -4.01 -0.70
N ASN A 12 -16.55 -2.83 -1.24
CA ASN A 12 -16.84 -1.51 -0.68
C ASN A 12 -16.14 -1.24 0.67
N THR A 13 -14.96 -1.84 0.86
CA THR A 13 -14.13 -1.64 2.04
C THR A 13 -13.04 -0.61 1.76
N SER A 14 -12.92 0.37 2.64
CA SER A 14 -11.81 1.34 2.63
C SER A 14 -10.57 0.73 3.27
N VAL A 15 -9.45 0.82 2.57
CA VAL A 15 -8.11 0.39 3.01
C VAL A 15 -7.32 1.57 3.60
N SER A 16 -7.47 2.76 3.02
CA SER A 16 -6.97 4.00 3.61
C SER A 16 -7.96 5.13 3.33
N SER A 17 -8.38 5.81 4.39
CA SER A 17 -9.23 7.00 4.34
C SER A 17 -8.44 8.29 4.61
N ALA A 18 -7.11 8.20 4.61
CA ALA A 18 -6.20 9.22 5.10
C ALA A 18 -5.70 10.16 3.98
N THR A 19 -4.72 11.01 4.31
CA THR A 19 -4.10 11.90 3.33
C THR A 19 -3.49 11.10 2.19
N LEU A 20 -3.75 11.49 0.93
CA LEU A 20 -3.21 10.91 -0.33
C LEU A 20 -1.68 10.92 -0.47
N LYS A 21 -0.96 11.05 0.63
CA LYS A 21 0.49 10.99 0.72
C LYS A 21 0.93 9.54 0.63
N THR A 22 1.93 9.30 -0.21
CA THR A 22 2.60 7.99 -0.36
C THR A 22 3.00 7.39 0.98
N GLU A 23 3.43 8.23 1.90
CA GLU A 23 3.90 7.87 3.23
C GLU A 23 2.83 7.27 4.16
N ASP A 24 1.56 7.53 3.87
CA ASP A 24 0.42 6.96 4.61
C ASP A 24 -0.16 5.75 3.85
N LEU A 25 -0.23 5.86 2.52
CA LEU A 25 -0.78 4.80 1.66
C LEU A 25 0.10 3.56 1.60
N LEU A 26 1.41 3.72 1.42
CA LEU A 26 2.33 2.59 1.22
C LEU A 26 2.31 1.61 2.41
N PRO A 27 2.41 2.02 3.68
CA PRO A 27 2.31 1.08 4.80
C PRO A 27 0.93 0.41 4.91
N CYS A 28 -0.17 1.13 4.63
CA CYS A 28 -1.51 0.53 4.60
C CYS A 28 -1.60 -0.59 3.54
N PHE A 29 -1.07 -0.34 2.34
CA PHE A 29 -1.15 -1.27 1.22
C PHE A 29 -0.30 -2.51 1.45
N LEU A 30 0.93 -2.31 1.95
CA LEU A 30 1.82 -3.42 2.33
C LEU A 30 1.20 -4.28 3.43
N SER A 31 0.50 -3.67 4.39
CA SER A 31 -0.21 -4.43 5.44
C SER A 31 -1.29 -5.34 4.86
N VAL A 32 -2.09 -4.85 3.89
CA VAL A 32 -3.11 -5.67 3.21
C VAL A 32 -2.47 -6.79 2.40
N LEU A 33 -1.40 -6.50 1.67
CA LEU A 33 -0.68 -7.50 0.88
C LEU A 33 -0.04 -8.58 1.77
N GLN A 34 0.59 -8.20 2.88
CA GLN A 34 1.13 -9.15 3.85
C GLN A 34 0.04 -10.03 4.43
N GLU A 35 -1.08 -9.43 4.85
CA GLU A 35 -2.20 -10.19 5.39
C GLU A 35 -2.77 -11.16 4.35
N ALA A 36 -2.85 -10.76 3.08
CA ALA A 36 -3.27 -11.63 1.98
C ALA A 36 -2.29 -12.79 1.72
N VAL A 37 -0.98 -12.59 1.89
CA VAL A 37 0.01 -13.68 1.88
C VAL A 37 -0.22 -14.62 3.06
N GLU A 38 -0.40 -14.09 4.27
CA GLU A 38 -0.63 -14.89 5.49
C GLU A 38 -1.92 -15.72 5.41
N GLN A 39 -2.98 -15.16 4.82
CA GLN A 39 -4.25 -15.84 4.58
C GLN A 39 -4.19 -16.80 3.37
N GLY A 40 -3.11 -16.80 2.60
CA GLY A 40 -2.89 -17.71 1.48
C GLY A 40 -3.57 -17.30 0.17
N PHE A 41 -4.00 -16.04 0.05
CA PHE A 41 -4.52 -15.50 -1.21
C PHE A 41 -3.41 -15.26 -2.22
N ILE A 42 -2.21 -14.90 -1.76
CA ILE A 42 -1.02 -14.68 -2.60
C ILE A 42 -0.05 -15.84 -2.35
N THR A 43 0.44 -16.49 -3.40
CA THR A 43 1.33 -17.65 -3.27
C THR A 43 2.56 -17.60 -4.18
N SER A 44 3.56 -18.43 -3.88
CA SER A 44 4.73 -18.65 -4.73
C SER A 44 5.52 -17.37 -5.07
N GLN A 45 5.64 -17.02 -6.36
CA GLN A 45 6.44 -15.88 -6.82
C GLN A 45 5.87 -14.54 -6.35
N ASP A 46 4.54 -14.43 -6.29
CA ASP A 46 3.85 -13.20 -5.90
C ASP A 46 4.08 -12.92 -4.40
N ALA A 47 4.15 -13.96 -3.56
CA ALA A 47 4.47 -13.82 -2.14
C ALA A 47 5.91 -13.34 -1.90
N ASN A 48 6.87 -13.86 -2.68
CA ASN A 48 8.26 -13.36 -2.62
C ASN A 48 8.36 -11.88 -3.01
N LYS A 49 7.53 -11.44 -3.98
CA LYS A 49 7.48 -10.04 -4.37
C LYS A 49 6.95 -9.16 -3.24
N VAL A 50 5.90 -9.60 -2.53
CA VAL A 50 5.41 -8.90 -1.33
C VAL A 50 6.49 -8.81 -0.26
N GLU A 51 7.22 -9.90 0.02
CA GLU A 51 8.33 -9.88 0.98
C GLU A 51 9.47 -8.94 0.57
N GLU A 52 9.80 -8.88 -0.72
CA GLU A 52 10.77 -7.92 -1.27
C GLU A 52 10.33 -6.47 -1.04
N LEU A 53 9.07 -6.14 -1.35
CA LEU A 53 8.51 -4.80 -1.15
C LEU A 53 8.51 -4.40 0.32
N VAL A 54 8.17 -5.31 1.23
CA VAL A 54 8.22 -5.07 2.67
C VAL A 54 9.66 -4.83 3.13
N GLY A 55 10.61 -5.61 2.60
CA GLY A 55 12.04 -5.44 2.89
C GLY A 55 12.58 -4.10 2.42
N GLU A 56 12.27 -3.71 1.18
CA GLU A 56 12.68 -2.44 0.60
C GLU A 56 12.07 -1.25 1.37
N HIS A 57 10.79 -1.33 1.71
CA HIS A 57 10.14 -0.34 2.59
C HIS A 57 10.85 -0.23 3.94
N GLY A 58 11.19 -1.37 4.54
CA GLY A 58 11.98 -1.43 5.78
C GLY A 58 13.32 -0.71 5.65
N GLU A 59 14.07 -0.94 4.58
CA GLU A 59 15.34 -0.26 4.32
C GLU A 59 15.15 1.25 4.19
N LEU A 60 14.18 1.71 3.41
CA LEU A 60 13.89 3.15 3.24
C LEU A 60 13.53 3.83 4.58
N THR A 61 12.79 3.14 5.46
CA THR A 61 12.45 3.68 6.79
C THR A 61 13.67 3.74 7.72
N ILE A 62 14.58 2.77 7.64
CA ILE A 62 15.84 2.76 8.39
C ILE A 62 16.77 3.88 7.90
N GLU A 63 16.89 4.08 6.59
CA GLU A 63 17.69 5.16 6.02
C GLU A 63 17.17 6.54 6.45
N ALA A 64 15.85 6.73 6.44
CA ALA A 64 15.23 7.95 6.96
C ALA A 64 15.56 8.18 8.44
N TYR A 65 15.50 7.12 9.26
CA TYR A 65 15.87 7.19 10.67
C TYR A 65 17.33 7.57 10.90
N ASP A 66 18.27 6.94 10.19
CA ASP A 66 19.70 7.27 10.29
C ASP A 66 19.94 8.75 9.96
N GLN A 67 19.34 9.25 8.87
CA GLN A 67 19.50 10.65 8.49
C GLN A 67 18.98 11.62 9.53
N VAL A 68 17.81 11.34 10.13
CA VAL A 68 17.26 12.24 11.16
C VAL A 68 18.07 12.18 12.45
N THR A 69 18.48 10.99 12.90
CA THR A 69 19.30 10.84 14.12
C THR A 69 20.74 11.34 13.94
N LYS A 70 21.27 11.35 12.70
CA LYS A 70 22.55 11.97 12.34
C LYS A 70 22.56 13.47 12.60
N TYR A 71 21.40 14.14 12.55
CA TYR A 71 21.23 15.48 13.10
C TYR A 71 20.99 15.34 14.61
N LYS A 72 22.09 15.41 15.35
CA LYS A 72 22.32 15.06 16.77
C LYS A 72 21.35 15.61 17.82
N ASP A 73 20.49 16.55 17.43
CA ASP A 73 19.53 17.25 18.29
C ASP A 73 18.08 17.04 17.82
N ALA A 74 17.86 16.17 16.82
CA ALA A 74 16.52 15.88 16.31
C ALA A 74 15.70 15.14 17.38
N ASP A 75 14.48 15.62 17.59
CA ASP A 75 13.55 15.03 18.55
C ASP A 75 13.11 13.65 18.04
N PRO A 76 13.42 12.55 18.75
CA PRO A 76 13.04 11.20 18.33
C PRO A 76 11.53 10.96 18.39
N ALA A 77 10.74 11.84 19.02
CA ALA A 77 9.27 11.76 18.99
C ALA A 77 8.67 12.39 17.72
N LEU A 78 9.39 13.26 16.99
CA LEU A 78 9.09 13.56 15.59
C LEU A 78 9.24 12.33 14.68
N LEU A 79 9.98 11.32 15.15
CA LEU A 79 10.31 10.08 14.43
C LEU A 79 9.42 8.89 14.85
N SER A 80 9.12 8.78 16.14
CA SER A 80 8.44 7.63 16.77
C SER A 80 7.02 7.36 16.29
N GLY A 81 6.41 8.27 15.53
CA GLY A 81 5.04 8.12 15.00
C GLY A 81 4.89 8.39 13.50
N PHE A 82 5.97 8.72 12.79
CA PHE A 82 5.92 9.19 11.40
C PHE A 82 7.25 8.90 10.70
N TRP A 83 7.37 7.73 10.09
CA TRP A 83 8.57 7.31 9.35
C TRP A 83 8.45 7.77 7.90
N TYR A 84 8.80 9.02 7.65
CA TYR A 84 8.76 9.62 6.33
C TYR A 84 10.05 9.37 5.55
N TYR A 85 9.93 8.93 4.30
CA TYR A 85 11.06 8.73 3.39
C TYR A 85 11.86 10.02 3.22
N THR A 86 13.17 9.91 3.06
CA THR A 86 13.98 11.09 2.70
C THR A 86 13.65 11.55 1.29
N GLU A 87 13.96 12.80 0.92
CA GLU A 87 13.70 13.32 -0.45
C GLU A 87 14.24 12.37 -1.54
N ASN A 88 15.40 11.75 -1.28
CA ASN A 88 16.03 10.78 -2.18
C ASN A 88 15.32 9.41 -2.22
N SER A 89 14.50 9.09 -1.21
CA SER A 89 13.79 7.82 -1.04
C SER A 89 12.29 7.92 -1.42
N GLN A 90 11.77 9.15 -1.61
CA GLN A 90 10.36 9.39 -1.97
C GLN A 90 10.01 8.91 -3.38
N GLU A 91 10.94 8.99 -4.33
CA GLU A 91 10.73 8.50 -5.69
C GLU A 91 10.54 6.98 -5.71
N THR A 92 11.41 6.25 -4.99
CA THR A 92 11.30 4.79 -4.83
C THR A 92 9.98 4.41 -4.16
N ALA A 93 9.64 5.06 -3.04
CA ALA A 93 8.37 4.80 -2.37
C ALA A 93 7.15 5.08 -3.27
N GLY A 94 7.21 6.14 -4.09
CA GLY A 94 6.16 6.45 -5.06
C GLY A 94 6.02 5.37 -6.14
N TRP A 95 7.14 4.86 -6.64
CA TRP A 95 7.16 3.75 -7.60
C TRP A 95 6.58 2.47 -6.98
N MET A 96 7.06 2.07 -5.81
CA MET A 96 6.56 0.89 -5.09
C MET A 96 5.06 0.96 -4.85
N LEU A 97 4.56 2.15 -4.50
CA LEU A 97 3.13 2.36 -4.30
C LEU A 97 2.35 2.11 -5.60
N HIS A 98 2.68 2.84 -6.67
CA HIS A 98 1.85 2.90 -7.87
C HIS A 98 2.05 1.73 -8.85
N GLU A 99 3.25 1.19 -8.95
CA GLU A 99 3.56 0.14 -9.92
C GLU A 99 3.51 -1.25 -9.29
N ASP A 100 4.02 -1.41 -8.06
CA ASP A 100 4.07 -2.72 -7.42
C ASP A 100 2.82 -2.99 -6.56
N CYS A 101 2.47 -2.09 -5.63
CA CYS A 101 1.37 -2.34 -4.71
C CYS A 101 0.00 -2.25 -5.40
N PHE A 102 -0.22 -1.23 -6.23
CA PHE A 102 -1.50 -1.02 -6.92
C PHE A 102 -1.85 -2.16 -7.90
N ASP A 103 -0.86 -2.73 -8.59
CA ASP A 103 -1.06 -3.84 -9.52
C ASP A 103 -1.46 -5.11 -8.75
N LEU A 104 -0.68 -5.48 -7.73
CA LEU A 104 -0.98 -6.63 -6.87
C LEU A 104 -2.33 -6.50 -6.16
N LEU A 105 -2.68 -5.32 -5.66
CA LEU A 105 -3.97 -5.09 -4.99
C LEU A 105 -5.14 -5.14 -5.98
N ASN A 106 -4.95 -4.71 -7.24
CA ASN A 106 -5.98 -4.88 -8.27
C ASN A 106 -6.17 -6.36 -8.66
N GLU A 107 -5.10 -7.15 -8.73
CA GLU A 107 -5.22 -8.61 -8.96
C GLU A 107 -5.90 -9.33 -7.78
N LEU A 108 -5.63 -8.86 -6.57
CA LEU A 108 -6.22 -9.36 -5.33
C LEU A 108 -7.68 -8.93 -5.15
N ALA A 109 -8.13 -7.89 -5.85
CA ALA A 109 -9.45 -7.29 -5.68
C ALA A 109 -10.58 -8.34 -5.83
N PRO A 110 -11.62 -8.26 -4.98
CA PRO A 110 -12.80 -9.12 -5.11
C PRO A 110 -13.38 -9.10 -6.53
N GLU A 111 -14.01 -10.20 -6.94
CA GLU A 111 -14.70 -10.28 -8.24
C GLU A 111 -15.71 -9.13 -8.40
N GLY A 112 -15.67 -8.44 -9.56
CA GLY A 112 -16.53 -7.29 -9.86
C GLY A 112 -16.08 -5.96 -9.23
N THR A 113 -14.86 -5.90 -8.69
CA THR A 113 -14.31 -4.67 -8.09
C THR A 113 -12.96 -4.29 -8.69
N TYR A 114 -12.55 -3.05 -8.42
CA TYR A 114 -11.19 -2.55 -8.65
C TYR A 114 -10.61 -2.02 -7.33
N PHE A 115 -9.28 -1.98 -7.24
CA PHE A 115 -8.61 -1.29 -6.14
C PHE A 115 -8.24 0.13 -6.57
N GLY A 116 -8.69 1.14 -5.83
CA GLY A 116 -8.40 2.53 -6.14
C GLY A 116 -9.23 3.53 -5.34
N ALA A 117 -9.32 4.76 -5.86
CA ALA A 117 -10.11 5.81 -5.21
C ALA A 117 -11.62 5.54 -5.33
N HIS A 118 -12.35 5.84 -4.25
CA HIS A 118 -13.80 5.76 -4.22
C HIS A 118 -14.40 6.76 -5.23
N PRO A 119 -15.40 6.36 -6.04
CA PRO A 119 -15.94 7.22 -7.09
C PRO A 119 -16.58 8.52 -6.56
N GLY A 120 -17.03 8.51 -5.30
CA GLY A 120 -17.60 9.69 -4.62
C GLY A 120 -16.65 10.42 -3.68
N ASP A 121 -15.50 9.84 -3.35
CA ASP A 121 -14.52 10.45 -2.44
C ASP A 121 -13.10 10.07 -2.86
N GLY A 122 -12.41 11.02 -3.52
CA GLY A 122 -11.09 10.76 -4.08
C GLY A 122 -9.99 10.55 -3.04
N ALA A 123 -10.26 10.75 -1.75
CA ALA A 123 -9.32 10.52 -0.66
C ALA A 123 -9.50 9.15 0.00
N ASP A 124 -10.61 8.46 -0.27
CA ASP A 124 -10.90 7.13 0.24
C ASP A 124 -10.43 6.06 -0.75
N ILE A 125 -9.40 5.31 -0.38
CA ILE A 125 -8.78 4.28 -1.22
C ILE A 125 -9.14 2.90 -0.71
N GLY A 126 -9.61 2.02 -1.59
CA GLY A 126 -10.13 0.71 -1.20
C GLY A 126 -10.59 -0.13 -2.38
N PHE A 127 -11.39 -1.15 -2.09
CA PHE A 127 -11.96 -2.06 -3.08
C PHE A 127 -13.39 -1.62 -3.43
N TRP A 128 -13.58 -1.13 -4.64
CA TRP A 128 -14.85 -0.53 -5.06
C TRP A 128 -15.46 -1.28 -6.23
N GLN A 129 -16.77 -1.43 -6.22
CA GLN A 129 -17.48 -2.05 -7.35
C GLN A 129 -17.29 -1.22 -8.61
N PHE A 130 -17.19 -1.89 -9.75
CA PHE A 130 -17.34 -1.18 -11.02
C PHE A 130 -18.73 -0.56 -11.07
N ASP A 131 -18.81 0.71 -11.45
CA ASP A 131 -20.07 1.35 -11.75
C ASP A 131 -20.62 0.72 -13.03
N GLU A 132 -21.47 -0.30 -12.89
CA GLU A 132 -22.13 -0.99 -14.01
C GLU A 132 -23.18 -0.09 -14.72
N GLU A 133 -23.31 1.19 -14.34
CA GLU A 133 -24.37 2.08 -14.83
C GLU A 133 -23.83 3.37 -15.47
N LYS A 134 -23.01 3.22 -16.51
CA LYS A 134 -22.97 4.20 -17.60
C LYS A 134 -23.01 3.54 -18.97
N ASP A 135 -24.18 2.96 -19.26
CA ASP A 135 -24.68 2.80 -20.62
C ASP A 135 -24.74 4.20 -21.27
N TRP A 136 -23.82 4.49 -22.20
CA TRP A 136 -23.92 5.62 -23.13
C TRP A 136 -23.42 5.20 -24.52
#